data_AF-A0A239TK73-F1
#
_entry.id   AF-A0A239TK73-F1
#
_cell.length_a   1.000
_cell.length_b   1.000
_cell.length_c   1.000
_cell.angle_alpha   90.00
_cell.angle_beta   90.00
_cell.angle_gamma   90.00
#
_symmetry.space_group_name_H-M   'P 1'
#
loop_
_entity.id
_entity.type
_entity.pdbx_description
1 polymer ?
#
loop_
_entity_poly.entity_id
_entity_poly.type
_entity_poly.pdbx_seq_one_letter_code
_entity_poly.pdbx_strand_id
1 'polypeptide(L)'
;MTKIWGIILCMCFILSETCYAIQFSQPLKIGTIDFKQGGGVFISGAASNSVQFFPEIRRRYVKDDTFGAEKGIAHFGEGTDDLYLYYNTEKCLNIGGNALNNTISEDIWSSDIYQIQYSKTSFVYPIYDMKHNHIGNETRFETRSVYSIYNIKADYIIIGREINSLSRQFVKYIDTKEITKRYFGENTHVIYKNLSTQGDTIIIDYYSSGTKGKFYFKWDDKAQWFSVKQVIN
;
A
#
# COMPACT_ATOMS: atom_id res chain seq x y z
N MET A 1 -1.50 -32.86 49.54
CA MET A 1 -1.90 -31.66 48.77
C MET A 1 -0.78 -31.08 47.89
N THR A 2 0.29 -31.81 47.59
CA THR A 2 1.43 -31.33 46.77
C THR A 2 1.25 -31.57 45.27
N LYS A 3 0.33 -32.45 44.86
CA LYS A 3 0.07 -32.81 43.44
C LYS A 3 -0.78 -31.79 42.67
N ILE A 4 -1.55 -30.94 43.36
CA ILE A 4 -2.43 -29.95 42.74
C ILE A 4 -1.64 -28.71 42.28
N TRP A 5 -0.62 -28.31 43.05
CA TRP A 5 0.23 -27.16 42.73
C TRP A 5 1.01 -27.34 41.42
N GLY A 6 1.45 -28.56 41.10
CA GLY A 6 2.14 -28.85 39.83
C GLY A 6 1.25 -28.70 38.60
N ILE A 7 -0.05 -29.00 38.71
CA ILE A 7 -1.01 -28.87 37.61
C ILE A 7 -1.35 -27.39 37.36
N ILE A 8 -1.49 -26.60 38.42
CA ILE A 8 -1.72 -25.14 38.32
C ILE A 8 -0.50 -24.44 37.68
N LEU A 9 0.72 -24.83 38.07
CA LEU A 9 1.95 -24.32 37.45
C LEU A 9 2.03 -24.68 35.96
N CYS A 10 1.68 -25.91 35.57
CA CYS A 10 1.63 -26.31 34.16
C CYS A 10 0.58 -25.54 33.35
N MET A 11 -0.60 -25.24 33.92
CA MET A 11 -1.61 -24.41 33.25
C MET A 11 -1.15 -22.95 33.08
N CYS A 12 -0.41 -22.39 34.03
CA CYS A 12 0.15 -21.04 33.91
C CYS A 12 1.21 -20.92 32.79
N PHE A 13 1.98 -21.98 32.51
CA PHE A 13 2.94 -22.00 31.40
C PHE A 13 2.29 -22.20 30.02
N ILE A 14 1.11 -22.83 29.95
CA ILE A 14 0.35 -22.93 28.71
C ILE A 14 -0.34 -21.59 28.37
N LEU A 15 -0.61 -20.76 29.39
CA LEU A 15 -1.20 -19.43 29.27
C LEU A 15 -0.18 -18.29 29.21
N SER A 16 1.13 -18.58 29.25
CA SER A 16 2.13 -17.58 28.86
C SER A 16 2.12 -17.49 27.34
N GLU A 17 1.09 -16.84 26.80
CA GLU A 17 1.14 -16.31 25.44
C GLU A 17 2.41 -15.50 25.35
N THR A 18 3.35 -15.99 24.55
CA THR A 18 4.53 -15.24 24.20
C THR A 18 4.05 -14.01 23.43
N CYS A 19 3.93 -12.89 24.14
CA CYS A 19 3.73 -11.58 23.54
C CYS A 19 5.00 -11.25 22.76
N TYR A 20 5.11 -11.80 21.55
CA TYR A 20 6.16 -11.42 20.63
C TYR A 20 5.86 -10.00 20.18
N ALA A 21 6.77 -9.08 20.52
CA ALA A 21 6.76 -7.74 19.97
C ALA A 21 6.72 -7.84 18.44
N ILE A 22 5.92 -7.01 17.79
CA ILE A 22 5.83 -6.99 16.33
C ILE A 22 7.21 -6.78 15.72
N GLN A 23 7.55 -7.62 14.75
CA GLN A 23 8.81 -7.52 14.01
C GLN A 23 8.49 -7.49 12.51
N PHE A 24 8.82 -6.38 11.85
CA PHE A 24 8.62 -6.22 10.42
C PHE A 24 9.76 -6.83 9.61
N SER A 25 9.41 -7.53 8.52
CA SER A 25 10.35 -7.90 7.47
C SER A 25 10.78 -6.67 6.66
N GLN A 26 11.84 -6.79 5.85
CA GLN A 26 12.09 -5.78 4.83
C GLN A 26 10.94 -5.77 3.80
N PRO A 27 10.65 -4.60 3.18
CA PRO A 27 9.64 -4.52 2.13
C PRO A 27 10.03 -5.35 0.91
N LEU A 28 9.10 -6.15 0.41
CA LEU A 28 9.26 -6.91 -0.83
C LEU A 28 8.25 -6.42 -1.85
N LYS A 29 8.71 -5.99 -3.03
CA LYS A 29 7.82 -5.64 -4.14
C LYS A 29 7.13 -6.91 -4.65
N ILE A 30 5.81 -6.93 -4.66
CA ILE A 30 4.99 -8.06 -5.10
C ILE A 30 4.25 -7.81 -6.40
N GLY A 31 4.16 -6.56 -6.83
CA GLY A 31 3.49 -6.24 -8.08
C GLY A 31 3.50 -4.78 -8.44
N THR A 32 2.87 -4.50 -9.57
CA THR A 32 2.65 -3.15 -10.07
C THR A 32 1.26 -3.08 -10.71
N ILE A 33 0.61 -1.94 -10.53
CA ILE A 33 -0.56 -1.52 -11.30
C ILE A 33 -0.18 -0.29 -12.12
N ASP A 34 -0.56 -0.27 -13.40
CA ASP A 34 -0.28 0.85 -14.29
C ASP A 34 -1.47 1.14 -15.20
N PHE A 35 -1.98 2.37 -15.16
CA PHE A 35 -3.04 2.85 -16.04
C PHE A 35 -2.40 3.57 -17.23
N LYS A 36 -2.40 2.93 -18.41
CA LYS A 36 -1.82 3.56 -19.61
C LYS A 36 -2.85 4.42 -20.33
N GLN A 37 -2.43 5.61 -20.75
CA GLN A 37 -3.22 6.46 -21.65
C GLN A 37 -3.63 5.68 -22.90
N GLY A 38 -4.94 5.61 -23.15
CA GLY A 38 -5.53 4.92 -24.31
C GLY A 38 -5.43 3.40 -24.29
N GLY A 39 -4.91 2.79 -23.21
CA GLY A 39 -4.52 1.38 -23.19
C GLY A 39 -5.14 0.53 -22.08
N GLY A 40 -5.88 1.08 -21.11
CA GLY A 40 -6.45 0.30 -20.01
C GLY A 40 -5.48 0.04 -18.85
N VAL A 41 -5.88 -0.84 -17.93
CA VAL A 41 -5.14 -1.19 -16.71
C VAL A 41 -4.24 -2.40 -16.95
N PHE A 42 -2.99 -2.29 -16.53
CA PHE A 42 -1.98 -3.34 -16.56
C PHE A 42 -1.64 -3.75 -15.14
N ILE A 43 -1.62 -5.06 -14.89
CA ILE A 43 -1.30 -5.65 -13.60
C ILE A 43 -0.15 -6.62 -13.80
N SER A 44 0.89 -6.53 -12.96
CA SER A 44 1.99 -7.49 -12.92
C SER A 44 2.21 -8.01 -11.50
N GLY A 45 2.63 -9.28 -11.39
CA GLY A 45 2.92 -9.92 -10.10
C GLY A 45 1.70 -10.44 -9.32
N ALA A 46 0.48 -10.24 -9.82
CA ALA A 46 -0.73 -10.80 -9.20
C ALA A 46 -0.75 -12.33 -9.30
N ALA A 47 -1.15 -13.00 -8.22
CA ALA A 47 -1.38 -14.44 -8.18
C ALA A 47 -2.56 -14.84 -9.08
N SER A 48 -3.58 -13.99 -9.14
CA SER A 48 -4.66 -14.11 -10.12
C SER A 48 -5.18 -12.74 -10.54
N ASN A 49 -5.74 -12.66 -11.75
CA ASN A 49 -6.36 -11.44 -12.26
C ASN A 49 -7.56 -11.79 -13.15
N SER A 50 -8.77 -11.51 -12.64
CA SER A 50 -10.01 -11.67 -13.40
C SER A 50 -10.32 -10.37 -14.14
N VAL A 51 -10.32 -10.42 -15.47
CA VAL A 51 -10.31 -9.22 -16.32
C VAL A 51 -11.52 -9.15 -17.26
N GLN A 52 -12.07 -7.95 -17.41
CA GLN A 52 -12.94 -7.58 -18.52
C GLN A 52 -12.20 -6.56 -19.40
N PHE A 53 -12.08 -6.88 -20.68
CA PHE A 53 -11.50 -6.00 -21.69
C PHE A 53 -12.58 -5.15 -22.37
N PHE A 54 -12.17 -4.00 -22.92
CA PHE A 54 -13.04 -3.12 -23.68
C PHE A 54 -13.77 -3.87 -24.82
N PRO A 55 -15.12 -3.82 -24.87
CA PRO A 55 -15.91 -4.50 -25.90
C PRO A 55 -15.60 -4.01 -27.32
N GLU A 56 -15.32 -2.72 -27.49
CA GLU A 56 -15.14 -2.07 -28.80
C GLU A 56 -13.76 -2.32 -29.41
N ILE A 57 -12.74 -2.55 -28.56
CA ILE A 57 -11.35 -2.72 -28.99
C ILE A 57 -11.08 -4.14 -29.49
N ARG A 58 -11.82 -5.15 -28.98
CA ARG A 58 -11.74 -6.53 -29.49
C ARG A 58 -12.08 -6.67 -30.98
N ARG A 59 -12.82 -5.72 -31.59
CA ARG A 59 -13.31 -5.85 -32.98
C ARG A 59 -12.38 -5.29 -34.05
N ARG A 60 -11.35 -4.48 -33.73
CA ARG A 60 -10.53 -3.82 -34.78
C ARG A 60 -9.06 -4.22 -34.82
N TYR A 61 -8.45 -4.69 -33.73
CA TYR A 61 -6.99 -4.89 -33.71
C TYR A 61 -6.62 -6.14 -32.89
N VAL A 62 -6.71 -7.32 -33.51
CA VAL A 62 -6.29 -8.62 -32.95
C VAL A 62 -4.87 -8.95 -33.41
N LYS A 63 -3.91 -8.03 -33.26
CA LYS A 63 -2.52 -8.32 -33.68
C LYS A 63 -1.45 -8.15 -32.62
N ASP A 64 -1.67 -7.37 -31.58
CA ASP A 64 -0.67 -7.18 -30.54
C ASP A 64 -1.31 -7.32 -29.16
N ASP A 65 -0.72 -8.14 -28.30
CA ASP A 65 -1.08 -8.40 -26.89
C ASP A 65 -0.89 -7.16 -25.97
N THR A 66 -1.15 -5.95 -26.49
CA THR A 66 -0.82 -4.67 -25.87
C THR A 66 -2.01 -3.95 -25.25
N PHE A 67 -3.20 -4.57 -25.21
CA PHE A 67 -4.41 -3.97 -24.66
C PHE A 67 -4.61 -4.35 -23.18
N GLY A 68 -4.63 -3.33 -22.32
CA GLY A 68 -4.94 -3.45 -20.90
C GLY A 68 -6.43 -3.65 -20.65
N ALA A 69 -6.75 -4.06 -19.42
CA ALA A 69 -8.12 -4.36 -19.01
C ALA A 69 -8.92 -3.07 -18.75
N GLU A 70 -10.22 -3.07 -19.07
CA GLU A 70 -11.14 -1.98 -18.71
C GLU A 70 -11.39 -1.99 -17.19
N LYS A 71 -11.64 -3.19 -16.66
CA LYS A 71 -11.87 -3.42 -15.23
C LYS A 71 -11.53 -4.85 -14.87
N GLY A 72 -11.33 -5.10 -13.58
CA GLY A 72 -11.04 -6.42 -13.09
C GLY A 72 -10.76 -6.47 -11.60
N ILE A 73 -10.39 -7.66 -11.15
CA ILE A 73 -10.03 -7.94 -9.77
C ILE A 73 -8.68 -8.66 -9.80
N ALA A 74 -7.65 -8.00 -9.29
CA ALA A 74 -6.33 -8.58 -9.12
C ALA A 74 -6.14 -9.00 -7.66
N HIS A 75 -5.49 -10.14 -7.46
CA HIS A 75 -5.23 -10.73 -6.15
C HIS A 75 -3.72 -10.93 -5.99
N PHE A 76 -3.18 -10.47 -4.85
CA PHE A 76 -1.78 -10.57 -4.49
C PHE A 76 -1.62 -11.26 -3.13
N GLY A 77 -0.56 -12.06 -3.01
CA GLY A 77 -0.25 -12.81 -1.79
C GLY A 77 -0.95 -14.17 -1.71
N GLU A 78 -0.67 -14.87 -0.61
CA GLU A 78 -1.27 -16.16 -0.26
C GLU A 78 -1.65 -16.18 1.23
N GLY A 79 -2.88 -16.58 1.56
CA GLY A 79 -3.35 -16.78 2.94
C GLY A 79 -4.49 -15.86 3.38
N THR A 80 -4.54 -15.57 4.68
CA THR A 80 -5.69 -14.87 5.31
C THR A 80 -5.65 -13.35 5.16
N ASP A 81 -4.49 -12.79 4.83
CA ASP A 81 -4.27 -11.35 4.65
C ASP A 81 -4.09 -10.93 3.20
N ASP A 82 -4.50 -11.80 2.26
CA ASP A 82 -4.53 -11.55 0.83
C ASP A 82 -5.09 -10.17 0.45
N LEU A 83 -4.40 -9.55 -0.51
CA LEU A 83 -4.72 -8.23 -1.00
C LEU A 83 -5.46 -8.32 -2.34
N TYR A 84 -6.59 -7.64 -2.43
CA TYR A 84 -7.45 -7.55 -3.60
C TYR A 84 -7.50 -6.10 -4.11
N LEU A 85 -7.36 -5.95 -5.42
CA LEU A 85 -7.45 -4.68 -6.13
C LEU A 85 -8.61 -4.76 -7.12
N TYR A 86 -9.66 -3.99 -6.85
CA TYR A 86 -10.79 -3.79 -7.76
C TYR A 86 -10.51 -2.53 -8.57
N TYR A 87 -10.16 -2.71 -9.84
CA TYR A 87 -9.79 -1.62 -10.73
C TYR A 87 -10.83 -1.44 -11.83
N ASN A 88 -11.01 -0.19 -12.25
CA ASN A 88 -11.82 0.19 -13.40
C ASN A 88 -11.25 1.50 -13.96
N THR A 89 -11.06 1.58 -15.27
CA THR A 89 -10.57 2.80 -15.96
C THR A 89 -11.41 4.06 -15.71
N GLU A 90 -12.67 3.94 -15.29
CA GLU A 90 -13.56 5.08 -15.01
C GLU A 90 -13.65 5.48 -13.53
N LYS A 91 -13.10 4.68 -12.61
CA LYS A 91 -13.32 4.83 -11.16
C LYS A 91 -12.03 4.73 -10.37
N CYS A 92 -12.09 5.18 -9.11
CA CYS A 92 -11.03 4.97 -8.14
C CYS A 92 -10.72 3.48 -7.96
N LEU A 93 -9.45 3.21 -7.64
CA LEU A 93 -8.96 1.89 -7.30
C LEU A 93 -9.44 1.54 -5.88
N ASN A 94 -10.09 0.39 -5.70
CA ASN A 94 -10.43 -0.09 -4.36
C ASN A 94 -9.49 -1.21 -3.96
N ILE A 95 -8.87 -1.07 -2.79
CA ILE A 95 -7.73 -1.90 -2.37
C ILE A 95 -7.99 -2.42 -0.96
N GLY A 96 -7.89 -3.74 -0.75
CA GLY A 96 -8.13 -4.35 0.55
C GLY A 96 -8.48 -5.83 0.47
N GLY A 97 -9.54 -6.26 1.14
CA GLY A 97 -9.99 -7.64 1.17
C GLY A 97 -10.86 -8.04 -0.02
N ASN A 98 -11.19 -9.34 -0.11
CA ASN A 98 -12.03 -9.94 -1.17
C ASN A 98 -13.51 -9.50 -1.16
N ALA A 99 -13.90 -8.59 -0.27
CA ALA A 99 -15.24 -8.02 -0.26
C ALA A 99 -15.11 -6.51 -0.43
N LEU A 100 -15.85 -5.93 -1.38
CA LEU A 100 -15.80 -4.50 -1.69
C LEU A 100 -16.05 -3.59 -0.47
N ASN A 101 -16.87 -4.02 0.50
CA ASN A 101 -17.10 -3.27 1.73
C ASN A 101 -15.92 -3.32 2.72
N ASN A 102 -14.93 -4.16 2.46
CA ASN A 102 -13.66 -4.30 3.19
C ASN A 102 -12.50 -3.81 2.30
N THR A 103 -12.69 -2.69 1.62
CA THR A 103 -11.67 -2.06 0.78
C THR A 103 -11.61 -0.56 1.05
N ILE A 104 -10.47 0.03 0.71
CA ILE A 104 -10.22 1.47 0.79
C ILE A 104 -10.17 2.00 -0.64
N SER A 105 -10.94 3.05 -0.92
CA SER A 105 -10.98 3.68 -2.23
C SER A 105 -9.89 4.74 -2.34
N GLU A 106 -9.03 4.62 -3.35
CA GLU A 106 -7.92 5.54 -3.57
C GLU A 106 -7.84 5.94 -5.05
N ASP A 107 -7.56 7.22 -5.28
CA ASP A 107 -7.29 7.75 -6.62
C ASP A 107 -5.82 7.50 -6.97
N ILE A 108 -5.53 6.29 -7.41
CA ILE A 108 -4.19 5.80 -7.75
C ILE A 108 -4.15 5.34 -9.21
N TRP A 109 -3.12 5.77 -9.94
CA TRP A 109 -2.99 5.58 -11.38
C TRP A 109 -1.79 4.73 -11.79
N SER A 110 -0.69 4.77 -11.04
CA SER A 110 0.46 3.92 -11.31
C SER A 110 1.17 3.67 -9.99
N SER A 111 1.30 2.41 -9.59
CA SER A 111 1.83 2.09 -8.27
C SER A 111 2.58 0.79 -8.22
N ASP A 112 3.65 0.82 -7.45
CA ASP A 112 4.32 -0.37 -6.98
C ASP A 112 3.68 -0.82 -5.67
N ILE A 113 3.40 -2.13 -5.60
CA ILE A 113 2.79 -2.77 -4.45
C ILE A 113 3.87 -3.56 -3.75
N TYR A 114 4.04 -3.32 -2.46
CA TYR A 114 4.96 -4.02 -1.59
C TYR A 114 4.19 -4.82 -0.54
N GLN A 115 4.86 -5.80 0.05
CA GLN A 115 4.42 -6.44 1.29
C GLN A 115 5.51 -6.31 2.35
N ILE A 116 5.08 -6.11 3.59
CA ILE A 116 5.90 -6.18 4.79
C ILE A 116 5.22 -7.17 5.74
N GLN A 117 5.89 -8.28 6.00
CA GLN A 117 5.40 -9.31 6.90
C GLN A 117 5.66 -8.94 8.36
N TYR A 118 4.70 -9.18 9.24
CA TYR A 118 4.88 -9.01 10.69
C TYR A 118 4.46 -10.24 11.52
N SER A 119 3.83 -11.22 10.89
CA SER A 119 3.56 -12.54 11.46
C SER A 119 3.62 -13.59 10.34
N LYS A 120 3.53 -14.88 10.68
CA LYS A 120 3.55 -15.96 9.68
C LYS A 120 2.53 -15.77 8.55
N THR A 121 1.38 -15.17 8.82
CA THR A 121 0.30 -15.00 7.83
C THR A 121 -0.19 -13.57 7.70
N SER A 122 0.54 -12.60 8.26
CA SER A 122 0.05 -11.21 8.30
C SER A 122 1.04 -10.19 7.78
N PHE A 123 0.46 -9.23 7.05
CA PHE A 123 1.17 -8.28 6.22
C PHE A 123 0.55 -6.90 6.31
N VAL A 124 1.39 -5.88 6.19
CA VAL A 124 0.96 -4.56 5.72
C VAL A 124 1.44 -4.37 4.28
N TYR A 125 0.69 -3.60 3.51
CA TYR A 125 0.88 -3.37 2.09
C TYR A 125 1.16 -1.90 1.82
N PRO A 126 2.44 -1.52 1.73
CA PRO A 126 2.83 -0.24 1.16
C PRO A 126 2.51 -0.19 -0.33
N ILE A 127 1.75 0.82 -0.72
CA ILE A 127 1.37 1.13 -2.10
C ILE A 127 2.04 2.44 -2.43
N TYR A 128 3.03 2.39 -3.29
CA TYR A 128 3.83 3.54 -3.70
C TYR A 128 3.21 4.16 -4.96
N ASP A 129 2.48 5.25 -4.78
CA ASP A 129 1.80 5.98 -5.83
C ASP A 129 2.77 6.94 -6.52
N MET A 130 3.13 6.57 -7.75
CA MET A 130 3.92 7.40 -8.64
C MET A 130 2.96 8.27 -9.44
N LYS A 131 2.37 9.30 -8.80
CA LYS A 131 1.60 10.28 -9.55
C LYS A 131 2.54 11.14 -10.37
N HIS A 132 2.55 10.91 -11.67
CA HIS A 132 2.83 11.99 -12.60
C HIS A 132 1.65 12.97 -12.50
N ASN A 133 1.90 14.22 -12.06
CA ASN A 133 0.86 15.25 -12.15
C ASN A 133 0.38 15.33 -13.60
N HIS A 134 -0.79 14.78 -13.89
CA HIS A 134 -1.62 15.30 -14.95
C HIS A 134 -2.12 16.65 -14.46
N ILE A 135 -1.49 17.72 -14.94
CA ILE A 135 -2.03 19.06 -14.82
C ILE A 135 -3.41 19.01 -15.47
N GLY A 136 -4.45 19.12 -14.65
CA GLY A 136 -5.82 19.14 -15.10
C GLY A 136 -6.11 20.38 -15.94
N ASN A 137 -6.84 20.15 -17.03
CA ASN A 137 -7.70 21.10 -17.72
C ASN A 137 -7.06 22.36 -18.32
N GLU A 138 -6.15 22.20 -19.27
CA GLU A 138 -6.20 23.04 -20.48
C GLU A 138 -5.94 22.16 -21.70
N THR A 139 -6.92 22.15 -22.61
CA THR A 139 -6.75 21.79 -24.01
C THR A 139 -5.48 22.41 -24.58
N ARG A 140 -4.42 21.61 -24.75
CA ARG A 140 -3.65 21.48 -25.99
C ARG A 140 -2.53 20.47 -25.82
N PHE A 141 -2.58 19.46 -26.68
CA PHE A 141 -1.43 18.67 -27.08
C PHE A 141 -0.36 19.63 -27.60
N GLU A 142 0.69 19.90 -26.83
CA GLU A 142 1.96 20.34 -27.39
C GLU A 142 3.08 20.21 -26.35
N THR A 143 4.13 19.50 -26.77
CA THR A 143 5.46 19.38 -26.15
C THR A 143 5.59 18.55 -24.86
N ARG A 144 5.97 17.28 -25.06
CA ARG A 144 6.88 16.54 -24.16
C ARG A 144 8.12 17.42 -23.93
N SER A 145 8.12 18.22 -22.87
CA SER A 145 9.27 19.02 -22.45
C SER A 145 9.67 18.60 -21.04
N VAL A 146 10.93 18.19 -20.93
CA VAL A 146 11.93 18.05 -19.85
C VAL A 146 11.59 18.52 -18.39
N TYR A 147 10.45 19.16 -18.13
CA TYR A 147 9.96 19.59 -16.81
C TYR A 147 9.20 18.51 -16.00
N SER A 148 8.97 17.30 -16.52
CA SER A 148 8.13 16.29 -15.86
C SER A 148 8.71 15.67 -14.58
N ILE A 149 10.01 15.82 -14.31
CA ILE A 149 10.66 15.29 -13.10
C ILE A 149 10.42 16.13 -11.84
N TYR A 150 10.01 17.40 -11.97
CA TYR A 150 9.76 18.30 -10.84
C TYR A 150 8.34 18.21 -10.28
N ASN A 151 7.50 17.35 -10.85
CA ASN A 151 6.07 17.23 -10.56
C ASN A 151 5.64 15.77 -10.32
N ILE A 152 6.58 14.93 -9.88
CA ILE A 152 6.30 13.55 -9.46
C ILE A 152 5.91 13.60 -7.99
N LYS A 153 4.62 13.48 -7.68
CA LYS A 153 4.21 13.15 -6.32
C LYS A 153 4.48 11.66 -6.11
N ALA A 154 5.25 11.38 -5.09
CA ALA A 154 5.74 10.06 -4.73
C ALA A 154 5.21 9.78 -3.33
N ASP A 155 3.97 9.31 -3.26
CA ASP A 155 3.26 9.10 -2.00
C ASP A 155 3.21 7.61 -1.65
N TYR A 156 3.19 7.31 -0.36
CA TYR A 156 2.87 5.98 0.13
C TYR A 156 1.52 6.01 0.82
N ILE A 157 0.73 4.98 0.53
CA ILE A 157 -0.35 4.54 1.40
C ILE A 157 0.03 3.17 1.94
N ILE A 158 0.07 3.02 3.25
CA ILE A 158 0.32 1.73 3.89
C ILE A 158 -0.98 1.26 4.52
N ILE A 159 -1.53 0.18 3.97
CA ILE A 159 -2.76 -0.44 4.45
C ILE A 159 -2.46 -1.81 5.04
N GLY A 160 -3.39 -2.35 5.81
CA GLY A 160 -3.32 -3.73 6.29
C GLY A 160 -4.58 -4.05 7.08
N ARG A 161 -4.72 -5.29 7.51
CA ARG A 161 -5.83 -5.63 8.40
C ARG A 161 -5.62 -5.04 9.79
N GLU A 162 -6.70 -4.65 10.46
CA GLU A 162 -6.67 -4.29 11.88
C GLU A 162 -5.98 -5.40 12.69
N ILE A 163 -4.86 -5.05 13.31
CA ILE A 163 -4.11 -5.96 14.15
C ILE A 163 -4.93 -6.23 15.42
N ASN A 164 -5.08 -7.51 15.79
CA ASN A 164 -5.85 -7.99 16.95
C ASN A 164 -7.38 -7.74 16.94
N SER A 165 -7.96 -7.30 15.82
CA SER A 165 -9.41 -7.15 15.67
C SER A 165 -10.06 -8.40 15.07
N LEU A 166 -11.18 -8.85 15.64
CA LEU A 166 -11.98 -9.93 15.07
C LEU A 166 -12.59 -9.55 13.72
N SER A 167 -12.81 -8.25 13.48
CA SER A 167 -13.38 -7.74 12.23
C SER A 167 -12.46 -8.01 11.03
N ARG A 168 -11.14 -8.02 11.28
CA ARG A 168 -10.06 -8.12 10.29
C ARG A 168 -10.32 -7.20 9.09
N GLN A 169 -10.87 -6.01 9.32
CA GLN A 169 -11.09 -5.03 8.28
C GLN A 169 -9.74 -4.44 7.83
N PHE A 170 -9.63 -4.15 6.54
CA PHE A 170 -8.51 -3.37 6.01
C PHE A 170 -8.66 -1.92 6.44
N VAL A 171 -7.57 -1.38 6.99
CA VAL A 171 -7.45 0.00 7.43
C VAL A 171 -6.23 0.65 6.80
N LYS A 172 -6.31 1.97 6.63
CA LYS A 172 -5.20 2.80 6.16
C LYS A 172 -4.38 3.25 7.37
N TYR A 173 -3.25 2.60 7.59
CA TYR A 173 -2.37 2.90 8.73
C TYR A 173 -1.56 4.19 8.53
N ILE A 174 -1.04 4.39 7.33
CA ILE A 174 -0.20 5.55 6.99
C ILE A 174 -0.63 6.10 5.63
N ASP A 175 -0.82 7.41 5.57
CA ASP A 175 -1.05 8.16 4.34
C ASP A 175 -0.06 9.33 4.28
N THR A 176 0.92 9.26 3.37
CA THR A 176 1.95 10.30 3.32
C THR A 176 1.42 11.66 2.87
N LYS A 177 0.25 11.73 2.24
CA LYS A 177 -0.41 13.03 1.93
C LYS A 177 -0.86 13.70 3.21
N GLU A 178 -1.42 12.93 4.15
CA GLU A 178 -1.79 13.43 5.48
C GLU A 178 -0.56 13.82 6.30
N ILE A 179 0.51 13.00 6.23
CA ILE A 179 1.79 13.34 6.88
C ILE A 179 2.39 14.62 6.30
N THR A 180 2.37 14.78 4.98
CA THR A 180 2.85 15.99 4.30
C THR A 180 2.12 17.22 4.84
N LYS A 181 0.78 17.17 4.82
CA LYS A 181 -0.07 18.26 5.30
C LYS A 181 0.23 18.60 6.77
N ARG A 182 0.42 17.59 7.61
CA ARG A 182 0.63 17.77 9.06
C ARG A 182 1.99 18.38 9.41
N TYR A 183 3.06 17.96 8.74
CA TYR A 183 4.43 18.31 9.13
C TYR A 183 5.04 19.44 8.29
N PHE A 184 4.56 19.66 7.07
CA PHE A 184 5.09 20.68 6.17
C PHE A 184 4.07 21.74 5.77
N GLY A 185 2.77 21.46 5.96
CA GLY A 185 1.68 22.35 5.58
C GLY A 185 0.99 21.93 4.29
N GLU A 186 -0.10 22.62 3.96
CA GLU A 186 -0.84 22.38 2.71
C GLU A 186 0.00 22.79 1.49
N ASN A 187 -0.18 22.07 0.38
CA ASN A 187 0.47 22.34 -0.91
C ASN A 187 2.00 22.23 -0.92
N THR A 188 2.63 21.68 0.13
CA THR A 188 4.07 21.37 0.08
C THR A 188 4.33 20.14 -0.79
N HIS A 189 5.38 20.23 -1.61
CA HIS A 189 5.85 19.09 -2.38
C HIS A 189 6.89 18.31 -1.58
N VAL A 190 6.55 17.07 -1.24
CA VAL A 190 7.44 16.13 -0.54
C VAL A 190 7.56 14.86 -1.37
N ILE A 191 8.79 14.40 -1.54
CA ILE A 191 9.09 13.17 -2.25
C ILE A 191 9.48 12.12 -1.21
N TYR A 192 8.72 11.03 -1.12
CA TYR A 192 9.01 9.91 -0.23
C TYR A 192 9.72 8.78 -0.98
N LYS A 193 10.82 8.26 -0.44
CA LYS A 193 11.64 7.22 -1.06
C LYS A 193 12.24 6.28 0.00
N ASN A 194 12.87 5.20 -0.46
CA ASN A 194 13.66 4.28 0.35
C ASN A 194 12.88 3.73 1.57
N LEU A 195 11.72 3.13 1.31
CA LEU A 195 10.98 2.40 2.33
C LEU A 195 11.84 1.26 2.88
N SER A 196 11.97 1.20 4.19
CA SER A 196 12.69 0.14 4.91
C SER A 196 12.07 -0.10 6.27
N THR A 197 12.55 -1.12 6.99
CA THR A 197 12.05 -1.46 8.33
C THR A 197 13.19 -1.75 9.28
N GLN A 198 12.94 -1.52 10.57
CA GLN A 198 13.84 -1.90 11.65
C GLN A 198 13.01 -2.25 12.88
N GLY A 199 12.98 -3.54 13.26
CA GLY A 199 12.17 -3.98 14.39
C GLY A 199 10.68 -3.80 14.13
N ASP A 200 10.03 -3.09 15.03
CA ASP A 200 8.61 -2.68 14.99
C ASP A 200 8.39 -1.33 14.29
N THR A 201 9.38 -0.85 13.54
CA THR A 201 9.36 0.50 12.94
C THR A 201 9.49 0.44 11.42
N ILE A 202 8.57 1.11 10.72
CA ILE A 202 8.67 1.41 9.28
C ILE A 202 9.37 2.75 9.12
N ILE A 203 10.34 2.84 8.20
CA ILE A 203 11.16 4.02 7.97
C ILE A 203 11.02 4.45 6.51
N ILE A 204 10.73 5.73 6.30
CA ILE A 204 10.59 6.32 4.97
C ILE A 204 11.46 7.58 4.90
N ASP A 205 12.38 7.63 3.94
CA ASP A 205 13.14 8.85 3.66
C ASP A 205 12.25 9.86 2.94
N TYR A 206 12.43 11.14 3.23
CA TYR A 206 11.76 12.22 2.52
C TYR A 206 12.73 13.31 2.05
N TYR A 207 12.31 14.00 0.99
CA TYR A 207 12.94 15.22 0.51
C TYR A 207 11.89 16.30 0.27
N SER A 208 12.12 17.50 0.81
CA SER A 208 11.25 18.67 0.66
C SER A 208 12.11 19.92 0.60
N SER A 209 12.01 20.69 -0.50
CA SER A 209 12.65 22.02 -0.65
C SER A 209 14.11 22.09 -0.19
N GLY A 210 14.94 21.10 -0.54
CA GLY A 210 16.35 21.06 -0.14
C GLY A 210 16.63 20.34 1.18
N THR A 211 15.62 20.15 2.02
CA THR A 211 15.72 19.40 3.28
C THR A 211 15.55 17.91 3.04
N LYS A 212 16.44 17.11 3.62
CA LYS A 212 16.32 15.65 3.65
C LYS A 212 16.05 15.20 5.09
N GLY A 213 15.28 14.15 5.23
CA GLY A 213 15.06 13.55 6.54
C GLY A 213 14.39 12.20 6.44
N LYS A 214 13.92 11.72 7.59
CA LYS A 214 13.24 10.43 7.72
C LYS A 214 12.00 10.56 8.57
N PHE A 215 10.96 9.82 8.21
CA PHE A 215 9.86 9.50 9.11
C PHE A 215 10.05 8.10 9.66
N TYR A 216 9.85 7.97 10.97
CA TYR A 216 9.83 6.71 11.69
C TYR A 216 8.39 6.48 12.16
N PHE A 217 7.80 5.40 11.66
CA PHE A 217 6.48 4.93 12.00
C PHE A 217 6.62 3.72 12.91
N LYS A 218 6.64 3.93 14.22
CA LYS A 218 6.83 2.87 15.20
C LYS A 218 5.48 2.34 15.66
N TRP A 219 5.30 1.03 15.61
CA TRP A 219 4.09 0.36 16.10
C TRP A 219 3.90 0.59 17.61
N ASP A 220 2.67 0.92 18.01
CA ASP A 220 2.25 1.07 19.40
C ASP A 220 1.19 0.01 19.73
N ASP A 221 1.58 -0.99 20.52
CA ASP A 221 0.70 -2.09 20.94
C ASP A 221 -0.50 -1.64 21.78
N LYS A 222 -0.45 -0.48 22.44
CA LYS A 222 -1.59 0.02 23.21
C LYS A 222 -2.60 0.73 22.31
N ALA A 223 -2.10 1.55 21.38
CA ALA A 223 -2.95 2.25 20.44
C ALA A 223 -3.44 1.38 19.29
N GLN A 224 -2.77 0.24 19.05
CA GLN A 224 -2.94 -0.59 17.84
C GLN A 224 -2.76 0.27 16.56
N TRP A 225 -1.78 1.18 16.60
CA TRP A 225 -1.50 2.13 15.52
C TRP A 225 -0.02 2.50 15.45
N PHE A 226 0.39 3.21 14.39
CA PHE A 226 1.75 3.72 14.26
C PHE A 226 1.88 5.12 14.89
N SER A 227 2.80 5.24 15.85
CA SER A 227 3.33 6.54 16.26
C SER A 227 4.23 7.13 15.17
N VAL A 228 4.28 8.45 15.05
CA VAL A 228 5.02 9.14 13.98
C VAL A 228 6.08 10.06 14.57
N LYS A 229 7.34 9.88 14.12
CA LYS A 229 8.46 10.77 14.46
C LYS A 229 9.19 11.23 13.20
N GLN A 230 9.33 12.55 13.05
CA GLN A 230 10.17 13.16 12.01
C GLN A 230 11.59 13.38 12.54
N VAL A 231 12.58 13.06 11.71
CA VAL A 231 13.99 13.44 11.92
C VAL A 231 14.44 14.22 10.69
N ILE A 232 15.13 15.33 10.92
CA ILE A 232 15.69 16.20 9.89
C ILE A 232 17.20 15.99 9.91
N ASN A 233 17.81 15.81 8.73
CA ASN A 233 19.26 15.67 8.57
C ASN A 233 19.89 16.99 8.10
#